data_AF-K9XN55-F1
#
_entry.id   AF-K9XN55-F1
#
_cell.length_a   1.000
_cell.length_b   1.000
_cell.length_c   1.000
_cell.angle_alpha   90.00
_cell.angle_beta   90.00
_cell.angle_gamma   90.00
#
_symmetry.space_group_name_H-M   'P 1'
#
loop_
_entity.id
_entity.type
_entity.pdbx_description
1 polymer ?
#
loop_
_entity_poly.entity_id
_entity_poly.type
_entity_poly.pdbx_seq_one_letter_code
_entity_poly.pdbx_strand_id
1 'polypeptide(L)'
;MIGLLTGDAVTTLALLLTVKPLPQVSQAHFNPLSTLSSQTIPGMWGMIGQPDQHFMVIMIPHHEGANTMADLALERSQLSEIRTLAQFIKDTQALDIEQM
;
A
#
# COMPACT_ATOMS: atom_id res chain seq x y z
N MET A 1 5.46 -28.75 -49.59
CA MET A 1 6.23 -27.90 -48.65
C MET A 1 6.04 -28.45 -47.25
N ILE A 2 7.15 -28.71 -46.56
CA ILE A 2 7.30 -29.24 -45.19
C ILE A 2 7.60 -28.06 -44.24
N GLY A 3 7.24 -28.17 -42.95
CA GLY A 3 7.73 -27.32 -41.85
C GLY A 3 6.59 -26.52 -41.20
N LEU A 4 5.93 -26.94 -40.11
CA LEU A 4 6.37 -27.26 -38.75
C LEU A 4 6.81 -26.03 -37.93
N LEU A 5 6.14 -25.89 -36.76
CA LEU A 5 6.60 -25.34 -35.48
C LEU A 5 6.09 -23.95 -35.04
N THR A 6 5.28 -24.04 -33.96
CA THR A 6 5.37 -23.29 -32.68
C THR A 6 5.19 -21.78 -32.75
N GLY A 7 4.32 -21.14 -31.98
CA GLY A 7 3.78 -21.52 -30.68
C GLY A 7 3.98 -20.32 -29.77
N ASP A 8 3.05 -19.37 -29.81
CA ASP A 8 3.07 -18.26 -28.86
C ASP A 8 2.07 -18.55 -27.75
N ALA A 9 2.69 -18.90 -26.63
CA ALA A 9 2.13 -19.10 -25.33
C ALA A 9 1.37 -17.85 -24.84
N VAL A 10 0.10 -17.73 -25.21
CA VAL A 10 -0.88 -17.07 -24.32
C VAL A 10 -1.35 -18.11 -23.30
N THR A 11 -0.36 -18.70 -22.62
CA THR A 11 -0.56 -19.59 -21.49
C THR A 11 -0.78 -18.70 -20.29
N THR A 12 -2.05 -18.55 -19.94
CA THR A 12 -2.55 -18.57 -18.56
C THR A 12 -1.54 -18.22 -17.48
N LEU A 13 -1.53 -16.95 -17.07
CA LEU A 13 -1.24 -16.61 -15.68
C LEU A 13 -2.20 -15.51 -15.19
N ALA A 14 -3.50 -15.78 -15.34
CA ALA A 14 -4.45 -15.34 -14.32
C ALA A 14 -4.17 -16.18 -13.06
N LEU A 15 -3.05 -15.90 -12.39
CA LEU A 15 -2.82 -16.40 -11.04
C LEU A 15 -3.78 -15.61 -10.15
N LEU A 16 -4.96 -16.21 -10.05
CA LEU A 16 -5.98 -16.05 -9.05
C LEU A 16 -5.34 -15.81 -7.67
N LEU A 17 -5.02 -14.56 -7.34
CA LEU A 17 -4.85 -14.11 -5.97
C LEU A 17 -6.23 -14.03 -5.32
N THR A 18 -6.95 -15.15 -5.28
CA THR A 18 -7.98 -15.33 -4.26
C THR A 18 -7.23 -15.60 -2.96
N VAL A 19 -6.65 -14.53 -2.41
CA VAL A 19 -6.37 -14.49 -0.98
C VAL A 19 -7.72 -14.73 -0.32
N LYS A 20 -7.97 -15.97 0.12
CA LYS A 20 -9.07 -16.26 1.02
C LYS A 20 -8.88 -15.30 2.19
N PRO A 21 -9.83 -14.40 2.49
CA PRO A 21 -9.72 -13.60 3.68
C PRO A 21 -9.60 -14.57 4.84
N LEU A 22 -8.53 -14.42 5.63
CA LEU A 22 -8.41 -15.11 6.91
C LEU A 22 -9.73 -14.87 7.66
N PRO A 23 -10.26 -15.86 8.39
CA PRO A 23 -11.40 -15.59 9.27
C PRO A 23 -10.97 -14.44 10.17
N GLN A 24 -11.65 -13.29 10.03
CA GLN A 24 -11.45 -12.19 10.96
C GLN A 24 -11.71 -12.80 12.33
N VAL A 25 -10.65 -12.95 13.13
CA VAL A 25 -10.81 -13.16 14.56
C VAL A 25 -11.72 -12.02 14.97
N SER A 26 -12.93 -12.36 15.40
CA SER A 26 -13.84 -11.41 16.00
C SER A 26 -13.10 -10.85 17.20
N GLN A 27 -12.42 -9.73 16.98
CA GLN A 27 -11.83 -8.98 18.06
C GLN A 27 -13.03 -8.56 18.87
N ALA A 28 -13.24 -9.22 20.00
CA ALA A 28 -14.10 -8.69 21.03
C ALA A 28 -13.69 -7.23 21.17
N HIS A 29 -14.61 -6.33 20.82
CA HIS A 29 -14.41 -4.89 20.87
C HIS A 29 -14.24 -4.55 22.35
N PHE A 30 -13.02 -4.69 22.86
CA PHE A 30 -12.65 -4.07 24.11
C PHE A 30 -12.68 -2.59 23.81
N ASN A 31 -13.72 -1.92 24.30
CA ASN A 31 -13.92 -0.51 24.10
C ASN A 31 -13.39 0.19 25.36
N PRO A 32 -12.08 0.51 25.45
CA PRO A 32 -11.55 1.22 26.63
C PRO A 32 -12.19 2.60 26.82
N LEU A 33 -12.92 3.09 25.81
CA LEU A 33 -13.66 4.34 25.82
C LEU A 33 -14.91 4.30 26.74
N SER A 34 -15.47 3.14 27.07
CA SER A 34 -16.60 3.06 28.01
C SER A 34 -16.17 3.17 29.47
N THR A 35 -14.93 2.81 29.80
CA THR A 35 -14.34 2.92 31.15
C THR A 35 -13.73 4.30 31.44
N LEU A 36 -13.53 5.14 30.41
CA LEU A 36 -12.96 6.49 30.53
C LEU A 36 -14.00 7.62 30.49
N SER A 37 -15.29 7.29 30.52
CA SER A 37 -16.39 8.27 30.39
C SER A 37 -16.52 9.29 31.53
N SER A 38 -15.69 9.17 32.58
CA SER A 38 -15.69 10.13 33.70
C SER A 38 -14.49 11.08 33.72
N GLN A 39 -13.55 11.01 32.77
CA GLN A 39 -12.42 11.95 32.69
C GLN A 39 -12.20 12.41 31.25
N THR A 40 -13.01 13.37 30.81
CA THR A 40 -12.81 14.06 29.54
C THR A 40 -11.53 14.89 29.62
N ILE A 41 -10.44 14.41 29.02
CA ILE A 41 -9.26 15.21 28.70
C ILE A 41 -9.63 16.11 27.50
N PRO A 42 -9.70 17.44 27.64
CA PRO A 42 -9.94 18.33 26.51
C PRO A 42 -8.76 18.23 25.53
N GLY A 43 -9.02 17.81 24.29
CA GLY A 43 -8.01 17.66 23.23
C GLY A 43 -8.04 16.33 22.49
N MET A 44 -8.50 15.24 23.13
CA MET A 44 -8.61 13.92 22.49
C MET A 44 -9.62 13.91 21.31
N TRP A 45 -10.65 14.76 21.38
CA TRP A 45 -11.70 14.86 20.36
C TRP A 45 -11.21 15.46 19.03
N GLY A 46 -10.12 16.22 19.04
CA GLY A 46 -9.50 16.76 17.82
C GLY A 46 -8.85 15.70 16.94
N MET A 47 -8.35 14.60 17.54
CA MET A 47 -7.85 13.42 16.82
C MET A 47 -8.98 12.51 16.30
N ILE A 48 -10.20 12.63 16.84
CA ILE A 48 -11.37 11.87 16.37
C ILE A 48 -12.07 12.60 15.20
N GLY A 49 -11.81 13.89 15.01
CA GLY A 49 -12.60 14.74 14.12
C GLY A 49 -12.28 14.63 12.62
N GLN A 50 -11.03 14.37 12.23
CA GLN A 50 -10.61 14.33 10.82
C GLN A 50 -9.50 13.29 10.55
N PRO A 51 -9.81 11.99 10.68
CA PRO A 51 -8.83 10.92 10.45
C PRO A 51 -8.18 11.00 9.06
N ASP A 52 -8.93 11.42 8.04
CA ASP A 52 -8.46 11.52 6.66
C ASP A 52 -7.38 12.61 6.51
N GLN A 53 -7.57 13.79 7.11
CA GLN A 53 -6.54 14.84 7.09
C GLN A 53 -5.27 14.41 7.81
N HIS A 54 -5.40 13.75 8.96
CA HIS A 54 -4.25 13.25 9.69
C HIS A 54 -3.49 12.20 8.88
N PHE A 55 -4.22 11.29 8.23
CA PHE A 55 -3.65 10.28 7.34
C PHE A 55 -2.87 10.93 6.18
N MET A 56 -3.43 11.92 5.49
CA MET A 56 -2.74 12.58 4.37
C MET A 56 -1.47 13.31 4.83
N VAL A 57 -1.51 14.01 5.97
CA VAL A 57 -0.34 14.71 6.54
C VAL A 57 0.83 13.76 6.83
N ILE A 58 0.57 12.51 7.21
CA ILE A 58 1.63 11.52 7.44
C ILE A 58 2.01 10.76 6.16
N MET A 59 1.08 10.59 5.22
CA MET A 59 1.32 9.77 4.03
C MET A 59 2.07 10.50 2.92
N ILE A 60 1.85 11.80 2.73
CA ILE A 60 2.64 12.59 1.77
C ILE A 60 4.14 12.45 2.03
N PRO A 61 4.69 12.77 3.22
CA PRO A 61 6.14 12.63 3.47
C PRO A 61 6.61 11.17 3.48
N HIS A 62 5.76 10.22 3.86
CA HIS A 62 6.08 8.79 3.75
C HIS A 62 6.29 8.37 2.28
N HIS A 63 5.41 8.80 1.38
CA HIS A 63 5.50 8.55 -0.06
C HIS A 63 6.68 9.27 -0.71
N GLU A 64 6.99 10.51 -0.32
CA GLU A 64 8.20 11.20 -0.78
C GLU A 64 9.48 10.45 -0.41
N GLY A 65 9.54 9.90 0.82
CA GLY A 65 10.62 9.05 1.27
C GLY A 65 10.73 7.76 0.45
N ALA A 66 9.60 7.12 0.15
CA ALA A 66 9.57 5.93 -0.69
C ALA A 66 10.02 6.20 -2.13
N ASN A 67 9.64 7.35 -2.72
CA ASN A 67 10.13 7.78 -4.04
C ASN A 67 11.65 7.95 -4.04
N THR A 68 12.21 8.56 -3.00
CA THR A 68 13.66 8.70 -2.82
C THR A 68 14.36 7.35 -2.74
N MET A 69 13.78 6.39 -2.00
CA MET A 69 14.34 5.03 -1.89
C MET A 69 14.21 4.24 -3.20
N ALA A 70 13.14 4.45 -3.95
CA ALA A 70 12.95 3.84 -5.25
C ALA A 70 13.97 4.37 -6.27
N ASP A 71 14.30 5.66 -6.23
CA ASP A 71 15.38 6.23 -7.05
C ASP A 71 16.73 5.58 -6.75
N LEU A 72 17.07 5.40 -5.47
CA LEU A 72 18.29 4.68 -5.07
C LEU A 72 18.28 3.22 -5.55
N ALA A 73 17.12 2.55 -5.52
CA ALA A 73 17.00 1.19 -6.01
C ALA A 73 17.18 1.10 -7.54
N LEU A 74 16.67 2.07 -8.30
CA LEU A 74 16.86 2.17 -9.76
C LEU A 74 18.32 2.43 -10.13
N GLU A 75 19.01 3.25 -9.34
CA GLU A 75 20.43 3.57 -9.54
C GLU A 75 21.34 2.38 -9.22
N ARG A 76 21.07 1.68 -8.10
CA ARG A 76 22.03 0.73 -7.52
C ARG A 76 21.75 -0.74 -7.82
N SER A 77 20.50 -1.10 -8.11
CA SER A 77 20.15 -2.50 -8.35
C SER A 77 20.53 -2.97 -9.75
N GLN A 78 21.13 -4.16 -9.82
CA GLN A 78 21.31 -4.90 -11.07
C GLN A 78 20.19 -5.93 -11.33
N LEU A 79 19.34 -6.19 -10.34
CA LEU A 79 18.24 -7.14 -10.46
C LEU A 79 17.03 -6.46 -11.12
N SER A 80 16.58 -7.04 -12.23
CA SER A 80 15.50 -6.48 -13.06
C SER A 80 14.18 -6.35 -12.30
N GLU A 81 13.89 -7.30 -11.42
CA GLU A 81 12.68 -7.38 -10.61
C GLU A 81 12.61 -6.23 -9.60
N ILE A 82 13.74 -5.88 -9.00
CA ILE A 82 13.84 -4.76 -8.06
C ILE A 82 13.66 -3.43 -8.79
N ARG A 83 14.23 -3.29 -10.00
CA ARG A 83 14.08 -2.07 -10.80
C ARG A 83 12.63 -1.88 -11.26
N THR A 84 11.97 -2.96 -11.69
CA THR A 84 10.56 -2.95 -12.04
C THR A 84 9.70 -2.54 -10.86
N LEU A 85 9.95 -3.11 -9.67
CA LEU A 85 9.23 -2.74 -8.45
C LEU A 85 9.46 -1.26 -8.08
N ALA A 86 10.70 -0.78 -8.17
CA ALA A 86 11.03 0.60 -7.87
C ALA A 86 10.32 1.59 -8.81
N GLN A 87 10.27 1.29 -10.11
CA GLN A 87 9.51 2.11 -11.06
C GLN A 87 8.02 2.12 -10.73
N PHE A 88 7.44 0.95 -10.46
CA PHE A 88 6.03 0.83 -10.07
C PHE A 88 5.69 1.63 -8.81
N ILE A 89 6.57 1.60 -7.80
CA ILE A 89 6.45 2.39 -6.57
C ILE A 89 6.38 3.88 -6.90
N LYS A 90 7.32 4.39 -7.71
CA LYS A 90 7.36 5.82 -8.07
C LYS A 90 6.10 6.26 -8.79
N ASP A 91 5.70 5.51 -9.81
CA ASP A 91 4.56 5.88 -10.65
C ASP A 91 3.26 5.92 -9.84
N THR A 92 3.08 4.94 -8.95
CA THR A 92 1.88 4.85 -8.12
C THR A 92 1.87 5.92 -7.02
N GLN A 93 2.98 6.09 -6.30
CA GLN A 93 3.02 6.98 -5.14
C GLN A 93 3.12 8.46 -5.52
N ALA A 94 3.67 8.79 -6.70
CA ALA A 94 3.57 10.15 -7.24
C ALA A 94 2.12 10.56 -7.49
N LEU A 95 1.32 9.65 -8.06
CA LEU A 95 -0.12 9.88 -8.27
C LEU A 95 -0.87 10.01 -6.94
N ASP A 96 -0.56 9.17 -5.95
CA ASP A 96 -1.18 9.25 -4.62
C ASP A 96 -0.88 10.60 -3.94
N ILE A 97 0.35 11.12 -4.06
CA ILE A 97 0.72 12.46 -3.55
C ILE A 97 -0.11 13.56 -4.21
N GLU A 98 -0.38 13.48 -5.52
CA GLU A 98 -1.20 14.48 -6.22
C GLU A 98 -2.69 14.43 -5.83
N GLN A 99 -3.16 13.29 -5.32
CA GLN A 99 -4.57 13.08 -4.95
C GLN A 99 -4.89 13.33 -3.47
N MET A 100 -3.88 13.44 -2.61
CA MET A 100 -4.02 13.78 -1.19
C MET A 100 -3.96 15.29 -0.95
#